data_AF-A0A2J6Q5Q4-F1
#
_entry.id   AF-A0A2J6Q5Q4-F1
#
_cell.length_a   1.000
_cell.length_b   1.000
_cell.length_c   1.000
_cell.angle_alpha   90.00
_cell.angle_beta   90.00
_cell.angle_gamma   90.00
#
_symmetry.space_group_name_H-M   'P 1'
#
loop_
_entity.id
_entity.type
_entity.pdbx_description
1 polymer ?
#
loop_
_entity_poly.entity_id
_entity_poly.type
_entity_poly.pdbx_seq_one_letter_code
_entity_poly.pdbx_strand_id
1 'polypeptide(L)'
;MRLFSKKLSSLISKPPVMADHFLLCLKCRQKGHDVEHCPVDGWAAEYGWFFSPSRMAIDVGTAWSNTDQVICSRCESLDLVRFFETRPPWNAQADFTDDFDKQKDFIRSLGKTGSVQFWADCSVCCCLFAITPHPSSVGQEIFLVPDWTISRVSGELGAVTMDSPEKRQYTTCLIPVLKPSSISLATRVIAHRGDALCMLEKDIEPQATLGGRQIDSHNINVDMIHKWVEACAERHDESCHPTAMKELEEIRLIEIESRKVVQYPGPECEYVALSYVWGGMTQGNYKLGDTLQTLPKTLEDTLSFTRSLGKRYVWIDSVCIDQSDEKDKANQIDRMWSIYRGAWITIIALSGTSANSGLSRFSRETYFPQLCCRIKGKTLISLMPTLSQQIWVSPWGGRAWTLQEGLLSPRCLYVSDHQIYFDCSSMQCCESLDESRSWAHGLTSNSNPTEEGFVTWMLRQAGAGALRIPLDWPSRRLEHWGEKLNLYAYRDMKYSVDAIRAFAGVLQRLETIYPKGFFFGMPVEDFDWALTWRSQVPPTRREGFPSWAWAGWKGPLFFGQPIDVEKTR
;
A
#
# COMPACT_ATOMS: atom_id res chain seq x y z
N MET A 1 -64.62 42.78 14.38
CA MET A 1 -63.21 42.89 13.93
C MET A 1 -62.45 41.66 14.44
N ARG A 2 -61.86 40.92 13.48
CA ARG A 2 -60.74 39.95 13.52
C ARG A 2 -60.09 39.58 14.88
N LEU A 3 -59.54 38.40 15.16
CA LEU A 3 -59.39 37.06 14.57
C LEU A 3 -58.66 36.21 15.67
N PHE A 4 -59.10 34.96 15.89
CA PHE A 4 -58.30 33.72 16.13
C PHE A 4 -57.44 33.47 17.41
N SER A 5 -57.99 32.62 18.29
CA SER A 5 -57.58 31.23 18.63
C SER A 5 -56.12 30.76 18.36
N LYS A 6 -55.42 30.25 19.40
CA LYS A 6 -54.85 28.87 19.54
C LYS A 6 -54.02 28.76 20.84
N LYS A 7 -54.47 27.98 21.83
CA LYS A 7 -54.07 26.59 22.19
C LYS A 7 -52.66 26.43 22.77
N LEU A 8 -52.63 26.15 24.09
CA LEU A 8 -51.54 25.49 24.82
C LEU A 8 -51.33 24.06 24.30
N SER A 9 -50.08 23.70 24.02
CA SER A 9 -49.59 22.32 24.08
C SER A 9 -48.06 22.27 24.11
N SER A 10 -47.55 21.37 24.95
CA SER A 10 -46.19 20.80 25.01
C SER A 10 -45.12 21.51 25.84
N LEU A 11 -44.98 21.03 27.07
CA LEU A 11 -43.71 20.86 27.77
C LEU A 11 -42.90 19.79 27.01
N ILE A 12 -41.96 20.23 26.17
CA ILE A 12 -40.82 19.43 25.73
C ILE A 12 -39.60 20.21 26.19
N SER A 13 -38.87 19.65 27.15
CA SER A 13 -37.57 20.17 27.58
C SER A 13 -36.64 20.19 26.38
N LYS A 14 -36.28 21.39 25.90
CA LYS A 14 -35.21 21.56 24.91
C LYS A 14 -33.90 21.02 25.52
N PRO A 15 -33.09 20.26 24.76
CA PRO A 15 -31.73 19.94 25.19
C PRO A 15 -30.91 21.23 25.29
N PRO A 16 -29.87 21.26 26.14
CA PRO A 16 -29.09 22.46 26.39
C PRO A 16 -28.38 22.89 25.09
N VAL A 17 -28.53 24.17 24.75
CA VAL A 17 -27.75 24.81 23.69
C VAL A 17 -26.31 24.85 24.17
N MET A 18 -25.45 23.99 23.63
CA MET A 18 -24.01 24.05 23.83
C MET A 18 -23.36 24.86 22.70
N ALA A 19 -22.28 25.56 23.07
CA ALA A 19 -21.56 26.55 22.26
C ALA A 19 -20.96 25.99 20.95
N ASP A 20 -21.02 26.79 19.88
CA ASP A 20 -20.28 26.73 18.61
C ASP A 20 -19.78 25.33 18.15
N HIS A 21 -20.71 24.43 17.84
CA HIS A 21 -20.39 23.18 17.15
C HIS A 21 -19.96 23.46 15.70
N PHE A 22 -18.71 23.16 15.34
CA PHE A 22 -18.23 23.30 13.97
C PHE A 22 -18.62 22.08 13.11
N LEU A 23 -19.31 22.33 12.00
CA LEU A 23 -19.59 21.32 10.97
C LEU A 23 -18.35 21.08 10.09
N LEU A 24 -18.15 19.84 9.67
CA LEU A 24 -17.13 19.44 8.71
C LEU A 24 -17.74 19.25 7.33
N CYS A 25 -17.30 20.05 6.36
CA CYS A 25 -17.85 20.02 5.00
C CYS A 25 -17.14 18.98 4.12
N LEU A 26 -17.85 17.96 3.62
CA LEU A 26 -17.27 16.94 2.71
C LEU A 26 -16.84 17.49 1.34
N LYS A 27 -17.36 18.64 0.92
CA LYS A 27 -17.11 19.23 -0.39
C LYS A 27 -15.74 19.89 -0.48
N CYS A 28 -15.44 20.79 0.46
CA CYS A 28 -14.19 21.55 0.51
C CYS A 28 -13.21 21.05 1.59
N ARG A 29 -13.65 20.13 2.46
CA ARG A 29 -12.89 19.61 3.59
C ARG A 29 -12.42 20.67 4.59
N GLN A 30 -13.31 21.62 4.89
CA GLN A 30 -13.08 22.68 5.87
C GLN A 30 -14.11 22.63 7.00
N LYS A 31 -13.78 23.26 8.13
CA LYS A 31 -14.67 23.42 9.28
C LYS A 31 -15.58 24.66 9.13
N GLY A 32 -16.76 24.61 9.76
CA GLY A 32 -17.66 25.74 9.97
C GLY A 32 -18.92 25.79 9.09
N HIS A 33 -19.12 24.86 8.15
CA HIS A 33 -20.31 24.83 7.29
C HIS A 33 -20.62 23.42 6.78
N ASP A 34 -21.82 23.21 6.23
CA ASP A 34 -22.22 21.98 5.56
C ASP A 34 -21.96 22.02 4.04
N VAL A 35 -22.28 20.93 3.35
CA VAL A 35 -22.05 20.78 1.90
C VAL A 35 -22.95 21.69 1.06
N GLU A 36 -24.19 21.94 1.49
CA GLU A 36 -25.16 22.76 0.75
C GLU A 36 -24.81 24.25 0.80
N HIS A 37 -24.25 24.71 1.92
CA HIS A 37 -23.83 26.10 2.13
C HIS A 37 -22.33 26.33 1.88
N CYS A 38 -21.67 25.38 1.21
CA CYS A 38 -20.24 25.47 0.95
C CYS A 38 -19.92 26.58 -0.07
N PRO A 39 -19.01 27.52 0.25
CA PRO A 39 -18.68 28.65 -0.62
C PRO A 39 -17.79 28.26 -1.81
N VAL A 40 -17.30 27.03 -1.85
CA VAL A 40 -16.49 26.52 -2.97
C VAL A 40 -17.41 25.97 -4.04
N ASP A 41 -17.23 26.42 -5.28
CA ASP A 41 -17.89 25.87 -6.45
C ASP A 41 -17.24 24.55 -6.90
N GLY A 42 -18.07 23.57 -7.27
CA GLY A 42 -17.60 22.24 -7.68
C GLY A 42 -17.11 21.35 -6.53
N TRP A 43 -16.79 20.10 -6.85
CA TRP A 43 -16.22 19.14 -5.90
C TRP A 43 -14.70 19.16 -6.03
N ALA A 44 -13.99 19.06 -4.90
CA ALA A 44 -12.53 18.92 -4.95
C ALA A 44 -12.15 17.69 -5.78
N ALA A 45 -11.23 17.87 -6.72
CA ALA A 45 -10.75 16.83 -7.63
C ALA A 45 -9.71 15.89 -6.98
N GLU A 46 -9.46 16.02 -5.68
CA GLU A 46 -8.40 15.27 -4.99
C GLU A 46 -8.78 13.79 -4.86
N TYR A 47 -8.44 13.04 -5.90
CA TYR A 47 -8.19 11.62 -5.76
C TYR A 47 -7.12 11.44 -4.68
N GLY A 48 -7.45 10.70 -3.62
CA GLY A 48 -6.50 10.44 -2.53
C GLY A 48 -6.52 11.43 -1.36
N TRP A 49 -7.63 12.15 -1.09
CA TRP A 49 -7.85 12.92 0.15
C TRP A 49 -7.36 12.20 1.42
N PHE A 50 -7.55 10.89 1.50
CA PHE A 50 -7.10 10.06 2.61
C PHE A 50 -5.60 10.10 2.86
N PHE A 51 -4.81 10.37 1.82
CA PHE A 51 -3.35 10.50 1.86
C PHE A 51 -2.91 11.96 1.94
N SER A 52 -3.86 12.91 1.93
CA SER A 52 -3.56 14.33 1.93
C SER A 52 -3.14 14.75 3.33
N PRO A 53 -2.03 15.51 3.49
CA PRO A 53 -1.70 16.13 4.76
C PRO A 53 -2.82 17.02 5.31
N SER A 54 -3.64 17.59 4.42
CA SER A 54 -4.78 18.44 4.75
C SER A 54 -5.88 17.69 5.51
N ARG A 55 -5.94 16.36 5.42
CA ARG A 55 -6.86 15.52 6.22
C ARG A 55 -6.69 15.73 7.72
N MET A 56 -5.46 16.04 8.14
CA MET A 56 -5.03 16.14 9.54
C MET A 56 -4.95 17.58 10.03
N ALA A 57 -4.86 18.56 9.12
CA ALA A 57 -4.88 19.98 9.45
C ALA A 57 -6.24 20.45 9.97
N ILE A 58 -7.30 19.71 9.64
CA ILE A 58 -8.55 19.78 10.37
C ILE A 58 -8.25 19.15 11.73
N ASP A 59 -8.18 19.95 12.79
CA ASP A 59 -8.02 19.48 14.18
C ASP A 59 -9.17 18.53 14.54
N VAL A 60 -9.04 17.27 14.14
CA VAL A 60 -10.13 16.29 14.10
C VAL A 60 -10.40 15.68 15.48
N GLY A 61 -9.73 16.12 16.55
CA GLY A 61 -10.01 15.63 17.92
C GLY A 61 -9.85 14.11 18.11
N THR A 62 -9.16 13.42 17.18
CA THR A 62 -8.97 11.95 17.17
C THR A 62 -7.69 11.52 17.90
N ALA A 63 -7.29 12.31 18.90
CA ALA A 63 -6.14 11.98 19.73
C ALA A 63 -6.41 10.74 20.59
N TRP A 64 -5.34 10.01 20.88
CA TRP A 64 -5.37 8.86 21.77
C TRP A 64 -5.99 9.22 23.12
N SER A 65 -7.02 8.49 23.52
CA SER A 65 -7.75 8.69 24.77
C SER A 65 -7.96 7.37 25.50
N ASN A 66 -7.74 7.39 26.82
CA ASN A 66 -8.05 6.28 27.71
C ASN A 66 -9.49 6.32 28.24
N THR A 67 -10.20 7.42 28.02
CA THR A 67 -11.60 7.61 28.42
C THR A 67 -12.51 7.61 27.20
N ASP A 68 -13.74 7.15 27.39
CA ASP A 68 -14.77 7.24 26.36
C ASP A 68 -15.01 8.69 25.95
N GLN A 69 -15.08 8.90 24.65
CA GLN A 69 -15.26 10.22 24.06
C GLN A 69 -16.74 10.54 23.85
N VAL A 70 -17.06 11.83 23.85
CA VAL A 70 -18.41 12.31 23.57
C VAL A 70 -18.73 12.07 22.09
N ILE A 71 -19.90 11.49 21.84
CA ILE A 71 -20.40 11.23 20.48
C ILE A 71 -21.80 11.79 20.30
N CYS A 72 -22.11 12.20 19.07
CA CYS A 72 -23.44 12.71 18.73
C CYS A 72 -24.48 11.58 18.66
N SER A 73 -25.77 11.94 18.79
CA SER A 73 -26.88 10.99 18.78
C SER A 73 -26.93 10.09 17.53
N ARG A 74 -26.56 10.61 16.36
CA ARG A 74 -26.45 9.80 15.14
C ARG A 74 -25.37 8.73 15.29
N CYS A 75 -24.18 9.09 15.75
CA CYS A 75 -23.08 8.15 15.93
C CYS A 75 -23.38 7.12 17.02
N GLU A 76 -24.07 7.50 18.10
CA GLU A 76 -24.60 6.57 19.10
C GLU A 76 -25.56 5.55 18.47
N SER A 77 -26.49 6.01 17.62
CA SER A 77 -27.46 5.14 16.94
C SER A 77 -26.88 4.15 15.93
N LEU A 78 -25.63 4.36 15.48
CA LEU A 78 -24.94 3.41 14.60
C LEU A 78 -24.54 2.13 15.34
N ASP A 79 -24.39 2.21 16.67
CA ASP A 79 -24.01 1.11 17.56
C ASP A 79 -22.78 0.32 17.06
N LEU A 80 -21.70 1.05 16.75
CA LEU A 80 -20.51 0.50 16.11
C LEU A 80 -19.84 -0.63 16.91
N VAL A 81 -19.92 -0.58 18.24
CA VAL A 81 -19.36 -1.64 19.10
C VAL A 81 -20.11 -2.95 18.88
N ARG A 82 -21.43 -2.91 18.97
CA ARG A 82 -22.28 -4.08 18.71
C ARG A 82 -22.06 -4.62 17.31
N PHE A 83 -21.82 -3.75 16.33
CA PHE A 83 -21.52 -4.18 14.97
C PHE A 83 -20.28 -5.09 14.91
N PHE A 84 -19.17 -4.71 15.56
CA PHE A 84 -17.96 -5.54 15.60
C PHE A 84 -18.15 -6.82 16.41
N GLU A 85 -19.01 -6.81 17.44
CA GLU A 85 -19.32 -7.98 18.27
C GLU A 85 -20.28 -8.97 17.59
N THR A 86 -21.27 -8.48 16.84
CA THR A 86 -22.32 -9.30 16.21
C THR A 86 -21.93 -9.91 14.87
N ARG A 87 -20.71 -9.62 14.41
CA ARG A 87 -19.99 -10.15 13.22
C ARG A 87 -20.90 -10.58 12.06
N PRO A 88 -20.88 -9.87 10.92
CA PRO A 88 -21.52 -10.41 9.73
C PRO A 88 -20.86 -11.77 9.41
N PRO A 89 -21.66 -12.80 9.03
CA PRO A 89 -21.13 -14.11 8.71
C PRO A 89 -20.16 -13.96 7.54
N TRP A 90 -18.89 -14.30 7.78
CA TRP A 90 -17.90 -14.30 6.72
C TRP A 90 -18.17 -15.47 5.79
N ASN A 91 -18.41 -15.17 4.50
CA ASN A 91 -18.58 -16.17 3.47
C ASN A 91 -17.46 -16.05 2.44
N ALA A 92 -16.58 -17.04 2.45
CA ALA A 92 -15.47 -17.15 1.51
C ALA A 92 -15.92 -17.07 0.03
N GLN A 93 -17.07 -17.69 -0.26
CA GLN A 93 -17.63 -17.87 -1.60
C GLN A 93 -18.64 -16.78 -1.97
N ALA A 94 -18.91 -15.81 -1.10
CA ALA A 94 -19.85 -14.74 -1.42
C ALA A 94 -19.21 -13.75 -2.39
N ASP A 95 -19.67 -13.76 -3.63
CA ASP A 95 -19.54 -12.63 -4.52
C ASP A 95 -20.35 -11.47 -3.91
N PHE A 96 -19.67 -10.35 -3.59
CA PHE A 96 -20.31 -9.20 -2.94
C PHE A 96 -21.47 -8.65 -3.78
N THR A 97 -21.50 -8.92 -5.09
CA THR A 97 -22.59 -8.55 -6.00
C THR A 97 -23.92 -9.26 -5.68
N ASP A 98 -23.86 -10.50 -5.20
CA ASP A 98 -25.01 -11.29 -4.74
C ASP A 98 -25.34 -11.08 -3.26
N ASP A 99 -24.51 -10.31 -2.54
CA ASP A 99 -24.50 -10.26 -1.07
C ASP A 99 -24.99 -8.93 -0.46
N PHE A 100 -25.14 -7.86 -1.24
CA PHE A 100 -25.67 -6.58 -0.72
C PHE A 100 -27.04 -6.76 -0.04
N ASP A 101 -27.95 -7.51 -0.68
CA ASP A 101 -29.28 -7.79 -0.12
C ASP A 101 -29.25 -8.76 1.07
N LYS A 102 -28.24 -9.63 1.15
CA LYS A 102 -28.03 -10.58 2.26
C LYS A 102 -27.36 -9.92 3.48
N GLN A 103 -26.54 -8.90 3.26
CA GLN A 103 -25.82 -8.15 4.29
C GLN A 103 -26.50 -6.83 4.69
N LYS A 104 -27.67 -6.51 4.13
CA LYS A 104 -28.42 -5.26 4.39
C LYS A 104 -28.59 -4.94 5.89
N ASP A 105 -28.70 -5.96 6.74
CA ASP A 105 -28.90 -5.82 8.18
C ASP A 105 -27.65 -5.30 8.91
N PHE A 106 -26.48 -5.38 8.27
CA PHE A 106 -25.20 -4.86 8.74
C PHE A 106 -24.81 -3.52 8.09
N ILE A 107 -25.44 -3.17 6.96
CA ILE A 107 -25.21 -1.88 6.29
C ILE A 107 -25.96 -0.77 7.02
N ARG A 108 -25.34 0.39 7.19
CA ARG A 108 -25.97 1.59 7.76
C ARG A 108 -25.91 2.74 6.76
N SER A 109 -27.01 3.43 6.53
CA SER A 109 -26.94 4.72 5.83
C SER A 109 -26.48 5.81 6.81
N LEU A 110 -25.49 6.60 6.39
CA LEU A 110 -25.11 7.83 7.09
C LEU A 110 -25.93 9.04 6.60
N GLY A 111 -26.65 8.88 5.47
CA GLY A 111 -27.45 9.91 4.82
C GLY A 111 -26.86 10.38 3.49
N LYS A 112 -27.52 11.37 2.88
CA LYS A 112 -27.07 12.01 1.63
C LYS A 112 -25.99 13.03 1.91
N THR A 113 -25.05 13.16 0.99
CA THR A 113 -23.91 14.09 1.07
C THR A 113 -24.28 15.55 1.33
N GLY A 114 -25.42 16.04 0.83
CA GLY A 114 -25.87 17.42 1.07
C GLY A 114 -26.39 17.67 2.48
N SER A 115 -27.04 16.68 3.09
CA SER A 115 -27.71 16.81 4.39
C SER A 115 -26.99 16.13 5.55
N VAL A 116 -26.01 15.27 5.26
CA VAL A 116 -25.21 14.57 6.27
C VAL A 116 -24.33 15.57 7.03
N GLN A 117 -24.46 15.58 8.35
CA GLN A 117 -23.69 16.47 9.22
C GLN A 117 -22.56 15.71 9.90
N PHE A 118 -21.33 16.17 9.78
CA PHE A 118 -20.20 15.66 10.56
C PHE A 118 -19.77 16.74 11.55
N TRP A 119 -19.78 16.40 12.83
CA TRP A 119 -19.50 17.34 13.91
C TRP A 119 -18.06 17.20 14.37
N ALA A 120 -17.32 18.32 14.46
CA ALA A 120 -15.92 18.33 14.84
C ALA A 120 -15.66 17.93 16.30
N ASP A 121 -16.67 18.03 17.16
CA ASP A 121 -16.63 17.63 18.58
C ASP A 121 -17.05 16.18 18.82
N CYS A 122 -17.49 15.47 17.78
CA CYS A 122 -17.83 14.05 17.86
C CYS A 122 -16.69 13.22 17.25
N SER A 123 -15.93 12.50 18.08
CA SER A 123 -14.75 11.73 17.64
C SER A 123 -15.08 10.68 16.58
N VAL A 124 -16.28 10.09 16.62
CA VAL A 124 -16.75 9.15 15.58
C VAL A 124 -17.09 9.88 14.27
N CYS A 125 -17.69 11.09 14.34
CA CYS A 125 -17.89 11.90 13.14
C CYS A 125 -16.57 12.25 12.49
N CYS A 126 -15.57 12.64 13.28
CA CYS A 126 -14.24 12.95 12.78
C CYS A 126 -13.57 11.75 12.10
N CYS A 127 -13.64 10.56 12.72
CA CYS A 127 -13.13 9.33 12.12
C CYS A 127 -13.83 9.01 10.79
N LEU A 128 -15.17 8.99 10.79
CA LEU A 128 -15.96 8.69 9.59
C LEU A 128 -15.77 9.73 8.49
N PHE A 129 -15.73 11.02 8.84
CA PHE A 129 -15.48 12.12 7.91
C PHE A 129 -14.12 11.96 7.22
N ALA A 130 -13.08 11.67 8.00
CA ALA A 130 -11.71 11.56 7.52
C ALA A 130 -11.55 10.41 6.52
N ILE A 131 -12.26 9.29 6.70
CA ILE A 131 -12.23 8.12 5.83
C ILE A 131 -13.38 8.08 4.78
N THR A 132 -14.26 9.09 4.75
CA THR A 132 -15.30 9.21 3.70
C THR A 132 -14.70 9.73 2.38
N PRO A 133 -14.93 9.05 1.23
CA PRO A 133 -14.40 9.50 -0.07
C PRO A 133 -14.97 10.83 -0.54
N HIS A 134 -14.32 11.49 -1.49
CA HIS A 134 -14.89 12.68 -2.13
C HIS A 134 -16.14 12.30 -2.94
N PRO A 135 -17.30 12.89 -2.62
CA PRO A 135 -18.50 12.66 -3.39
C PRO A 135 -18.52 13.48 -4.67
N SER A 136 -19.39 13.07 -5.59
CA SER A 136 -19.53 13.64 -6.93
C SER A 136 -20.80 14.49 -7.09
N SER A 137 -21.76 14.38 -6.18
CA SER A 137 -23.01 15.14 -6.18
C SER A 137 -23.58 15.26 -4.78
N VAL A 138 -24.44 16.25 -4.53
CA VAL A 138 -25.05 16.50 -3.20
C VAL A 138 -26.12 15.46 -2.84
N GLY A 139 -26.68 14.77 -3.84
CA GLY A 139 -27.68 13.73 -3.66
C GLY A 139 -27.12 12.33 -3.44
N GLN A 140 -25.79 12.17 -3.39
CA GLN A 140 -25.15 10.87 -3.29
C GLN A 140 -25.31 10.31 -1.88
N GLU A 141 -25.80 9.07 -1.77
CA GLU A 141 -25.98 8.39 -0.48
C GLU A 141 -24.64 7.85 0.03
N ILE A 142 -24.38 7.98 1.33
CA ILE A 142 -23.20 7.42 1.99
C ILE A 142 -23.64 6.23 2.84
N PHE A 143 -23.06 5.06 2.56
CA PHE A 143 -23.26 3.87 3.37
C PHE A 143 -22.01 3.56 4.19
N LEU A 144 -22.21 3.09 5.40
CA LEU A 144 -21.19 2.44 6.20
C LEU A 144 -21.40 0.93 6.06
N VAL A 145 -20.41 0.24 5.49
CA VAL A 145 -20.50 -1.19 5.18
C VAL A 145 -19.42 -1.98 5.95
N PRO A 146 -19.74 -3.22 6.40
CA PRO A 146 -18.71 -4.18 6.77
C PRO A 146 -17.79 -4.48 5.60
N ASP A 147 -16.54 -4.72 5.94
CA ASP A 147 -15.61 -5.44 5.10
C ASP A 147 -14.74 -6.36 5.97
N TRP A 148 -14.09 -7.33 5.34
CA TRP A 148 -13.21 -8.27 6.01
C TRP A 148 -11.86 -8.28 5.34
N THR A 149 -10.82 -8.12 6.15
CA THR A 149 -9.45 -8.04 5.67
C THR A 149 -8.61 -9.08 6.41
N ILE A 150 -8.20 -10.13 5.69
CA ILE A 150 -7.20 -11.13 6.13
C ILE A 150 -5.78 -10.53 6.03
N SER A 151 -5.68 -9.61 5.08
CA SER A 151 -4.70 -8.59 4.74
C SER A 151 -5.52 -7.58 3.91
N ARG A 152 -5.11 -6.33 3.67
CA ARG A 152 -5.92 -5.34 2.92
C ARG A 152 -6.05 -5.68 1.42
N VAL A 153 -6.65 -6.82 1.14
CA VAL A 153 -6.57 -7.59 -0.08
C VAL A 153 -7.98 -7.94 -0.49
N SER A 154 -8.34 -7.45 -1.68
CA SER A 154 -9.61 -7.68 -2.33
C SER A 154 -9.61 -9.01 -3.10
N GLY A 155 -10.60 -9.87 -2.86
CA GLY A 155 -11.24 -10.66 -3.92
C GLY A 155 -11.44 -12.16 -3.68
N GLU A 156 -12.71 -12.56 -3.55
CA GLU A 156 -13.34 -13.85 -3.94
C GLU A 156 -12.55 -15.16 -3.69
N LEU A 157 -12.92 -15.93 -2.65
CA LEU A 157 -12.45 -17.31 -2.51
C LEU A 157 -13.29 -18.25 -3.39
N GLY A 158 -12.79 -18.51 -4.59
CA GLY A 158 -13.42 -19.47 -5.50
C GLY A 158 -13.14 -20.95 -5.22
N ALA A 159 -12.16 -21.33 -4.38
CA ALA A 159 -11.69 -22.73 -4.44
C ALA A 159 -11.05 -23.36 -3.17
N VAL A 160 -10.94 -22.68 -2.02
CA VAL A 160 -10.28 -23.29 -0.84
C VAL A 160 -11.30 -23.62 0.25
N THR A 161 -11.45 -24.91 0.54
CA THR A 161 -12.15 -25.39 1.74
C THR A 161 -11.34 -25.05 2.98
N MET A 162 -11.81 -24.04 3.73
CA MET A 162 -11.17 -23.60 4.97
C MET A 162 -11.71 -24.41 6.14
N ASP A 163 -11.12 -25.59 6.34
CA ASP A 163 -11.64 -26.60 7.26
C ASP A 163 -11.25 -26.36 8.73
N SER A 164 -10.29 -25.48 9.04
CA SER A 164 -9.90 -25.16 10.43
C SER A 164 -10.30 -23.74 10.87
N PRO A 165 -10.77 -23.54 12.12
CA PRO A 165 -11.15 -22.23 12.67
C PRO A 165 -10.03 -21.19 12.66
N GLU A 166 -8.79 -21.60 12.90
CA GLU A 166 -7.59 -20.74 12.87
C GLU A 166 -7.34 -20.15 11.47
N LYS A 167 -7.69 -20.91 10.41
CA LYS A 167 -7.63 -20.42 9.04
C LYS A 167 -8.71 -19.37 8.76
N ARG A 168 -9.74 -19.21 9.59
CA ARG A 168 -10.82 -18.21 9.38
C ARG A 168 -10.58 -16.89 10.13
N GLN A 169 -9.38 -16.64 10.65
CA GLN A 169 -9.08 -15.36 11.31
C GLN A 169 -8.97 -14.23 10.25
N TYR A 170 -9.85 -13.25 10.35
CA TYR A 170 -9.88 -12.01 9.56
C TYR A 170 -10.05 -10.81 10.48
N THR A 171 -9.69 -9.60 10.06
CA THR A 171 -10.10 -8.36 10.72
C THR A 171 -11.42 -7.91 10.14
N THR A 172 -12.42 -7.68 10.99
CA THR A 172 -13.62 -6.94 10.56
C THR A 172 -13.29 -5.45 10.55
N CYS A 173 -13.60 -4.79 9.44
CA CYS A 173 -13.44 -3.36 9.31
C CYS A 173 -14.71 -2.69 8.79
N LEU A 174 -14.74 -1.38 8.93
CA LEU A 174 -15.84 -0.50 8.56
C LEU A 174 -15.34 0.54 7.57
N ILE A 175 -16.01 0.63 6.44
CA ILE A 175 -15.67 1.57 5.37
C ILE A 175 -16.90 2.37 4.95
N PRO A 176 -16.80 3.70 4.83
CA PRO A 176 -17.83 4.49 4.18
C PRO A 176 -17.68 4.42 2.66
N VAL A 177 -18.76 4.04 1.99
CA VAL A 177 -18.84 3.93 0.54
C VAL A 177 -19.93 4.84 0.00
N LEU A 178 -19.64 5.45 -1.15
CA LEU A 178 -20.59 6.30 -1.84
C LEU A 178 -21.42 5.48 -2.84
N LYS A 179 -22.74 5.60 -2.79
CA LYS A 179 -23.63 4.95 -3.76
C LYS A 179 -23.30 5.42 -5.19
N PRO A 180 -22.98 4.52 -6.15
CA PRO A 180 -22.78 4.92 -7.54
C PRO A 180 -24.12 5.32 -8.19
N SER A 181 -24.05 6.19 -9.19
CA SER A 181 -25.21 6.60 -10.00
C SER A 181 -25.60 5.59 -11.07
N SER A 182 -24.69 4.70 -11.49
CA SER A 182 -24.87 3.83 -12.68
C SER A 182 -24.25 2.43 -12.58
N ILE A 183 -23.67 2.04 -11.44
CA ILE A 183 -23.00 0.75 -11.23
C ILE A 183 -23.46 0.16 -9.89
N SER A 184 -23.45 -1.18 -9.75
CA SER A 184 -23.72 -1.84 -8.47
C SER A 184 -22.74 -1.36 -7.38
N LEU A 185 -23.21 -1.25 -6.13
CA LEU A 185 -22.36 -0.90 -4.97
C LEU A 185 -21.23 -1.93 -4.77
N ALA A 186 -21.49 -3.20 -5.06
CA ALA A 186 -20.55 -4.29 -4.89
C ALA A 186 -19.26 -4.12 -5.71
N THR A 187 -19.35 -3.61 -6.94
CA THR A 187 -18.19 -3.37 -7.81
C THR A 187 -17.21 -2.34 -7.23
N ARG A 188 -17.66 -1.44 -6.34
CA ARG A 188 -16.80 -0.43 -5.71
C ARG A 188 -16.31 -0.78 -4.31
N VAL A 189 -17.02 -1.64 -3.55
CA VAL A 189 -16.49 -2.16 -2.27
C VAL A 189 -15.19 -2.91 -2.50
N ILE A 190 -15.16 -3.75 -3.55
CA ILE A 190 -13.95 -4.45 -4.03
C ILE A 190 -12.82 -3.49 -4.41
N ALA A 191 -13.13 -2.22 -4.71
CA ALA A 191 -12.18 -1.17 -5.07
C ALA A 191 -11.93 -0.13 -3.96
N HIS A 192 -12.49 -0.29 -2.75
CA HIS A 192 -12.20 0.61 -1.65
C HIS A 192 -10.78 0.36 -1.15
N ARG A 193 -9.83 1.12 -1.67
CA ARG A 193 -8.42 0.95 -1.37
C ARG A 193 -7.97 1.79 -0.16
N GLY A 194 -8.81 2.68 0.40
CA GLY A 194 -8.44 3.69 1.43
C GLY A 194 -8.39 3.19 2.88
N ASP A 195 -8.41 4.11 3.85
CA ASP A 195 -8.44 3.79 5.29
C ASP A 195 -9.76 3.16 5.72
N ALA A 196 -9.71 2.26 6.70
CA ALA A 196 -10.88 1.59 7.26
C ALA A 196 -10.83 1.64 8.77
N LEU A 197 -11.98 1.67 9.46
CA LEU A 197 -12.02 1.58 10.92
C LEU A 197 -12.08 0.12 11.36
N CYS A 198 -11.33 -0.22 12.38
CA CYS A 198 -11.35 -1.54 13.01
C CYS A 198 -11.26 -1.38 14.53
N MET A 199 -11.56 -2.46 15.25
CA MET A 199 -11.35 -2.50 16.69
C MET A 199 -9.90 -2.83 17.01
N LEU A 200 -9.36 -2.18 18.03
CA LEU A 200 -8.01 -2.42 18.53
C LEU A 200 -7.86 -3.87 19.04
N GLU A 201 -6.70 -4.49 18.79
CA GLU A 201 -6.46 -5.90 19.09
C GLU A 201 -6.73 -6.29 20.56
N LYS A 202 -6.42 -5.42 21.52
CA LYS A 202 -6.67 -5.72 22.94
C LYS A 202 -8.16 -5.72 23.32
N ASP A 203 -8.99 -5.10 22.50
CA ASP A 203 -10.42 -4.89 22.76
C ASP A 203 -11.31 -5.93 22.04
N ILE A 204 -10.72 -6.79 21.19
CA ILE A 204 -11.36 -7.95 20.56
C ILE A 204 -11.16 -9.23 21.38
N GLU A 205 -12.07 -10.19 21.24
CA GLU A 205 -11.89 -11.49 21.89
C GLU A 205 -10.66 -12.24 21.29
N PRO A 206 -9.73 -12.71 22.14
CA PRO A 206 -8.56 -13.45 21.69
C PRO A 206 -8.97 -14.65 20.84
N GLN A 207 -8.22 -14.90 19.76
CA GLN A 207 -8.37 -16.04 18.80
C GLN A 207 -9.51 -15.95 17.78
N ALA A 208 -10.40 -14.96 17.89
CA ALA A 208 -11.63 -14.96 17.11
C ALA A 208 -11.54 -14.12 15.82
N THR A 209 -10.71 -13.07 15.79
CA THR A 209 -10.41 -12.20 14.63
C THR A 209 -9.00 -11.63 14.75
N LEU A 210 -8.47 -11.08 13.66
CA LEU A 210 -7.34 -10.15 13.73
C LEU A 210 -7.87 -8.76 14.15
N GLY A 211 -7.06 -7.98 14.86
CA GLY A 211 -7.41 -6.64 15.32
C GLY A 211 -6.44 -5.60 14.79
N GLY A 212 -6.86 -4.33 14.80
CA GLY A 212 -5.96 -3.23 14.47
C GLY A 212 -4.87 -3.08 15.52
N ARG A 213 -3.68 -2.65 15.10
CA ARG A 213 -2.57 -2.29 15.97
C ARG A 213 -2.37 -0.78 16.00
N GLN A 214 -2.09 -0.25 17.19
CA GLN A 214 -1.68 1.13 17.36
C GLN A 214 -0.27 1.35 16.80
N ILE A 215 -0.10 2.37 15.95
CA ILE A 215 1.22 2.79 15.47
C ILE A 215 1.81 3.85 16.40
N ASP A 216 3.07 3.66 16.80
CA ASP A 216 3.86 4.70 17.46
C ASP A 216 4.34 5.73 16.41
N SER A 217 3.94 6.98 16.62
CA SER A 217 4.25 8.10 15.73
C SER A 217 5.69 8.57 15.78
N HIS A 218 6.48 8.13 16.75
CA HIS A 218 7.85 8.57 16.98
C HIS A 218 8.86 7.46 16.79
N ASN A 219 8.48 6.21 17.07
CA ASN A 219 9.40 5.08 17.03
C ASN A 219 8.92 4.00 16.06
N ILE A 220 9.87 3.36 15.39
CA ILE A 220 9.62 2.14 14.63
C ILE A 220 9.81 0.94 15.57
N ASN A 221 8.85 0.03 15.57
CA ASN A 221 8.95 -1.22 16.32
C ASN A 221 9.86 -2.21 15.57
N VAL A 222 11.14 -2.23 15.95
CA VAL A 222 12.17 -3.09 15.34
C VAL A 222 11.91 -4.58 15.62
N ASP A 223 11.44 -4.93 16.81
CA ASP A 223 11.12 -6.33 17.17
C ASP A 223 10.03 -6.91 16.26
N MET A 224 9.04 -6.09 15.88
CA MET A 224 8.01 -6.48 14.93
C MET A 224 8.58 -6.75 13.53
N ILE A 225 9.53 -5.93 13.07
CA ILE A 225 10.21 -6.16 11.79
C ILE A 225 11.01 -7.47 11.83
N HIS A 226 11.72 -7.75 12.92
CA HIS A 226 12.42 -9.02 13.10
C HIS A 226 11.46 -10.20 13.01
N LYS A 227 10.31 -10.15 13.71
CA LYS A 227 9.28 -11.20 13.63
C LYS A 227 8.75 -11.43 12.22
N TRP A 228 8.58 -10.37 11.42
CA TRP A 228 8.17 -10.53 10.02
C TRP A 228 9.26 -11.20 9.18
N VAL A 229 10.51 -10.82 9.36
CA VAL A 229 11.63 -11.44 8.65
C VAL A 229 11.81 -12.91 9.06
N GLU A 230 11.70 -13.21 10.36
CA GLU A 230 11.76 -14.58 10.90
C GLU A 230 10.63 -15.43 10.33
N ALA A 231 9.38 -14.95 10.39
CA ALA A 231 8.24 -15.65 9.81
C ALA A 231 8.42 -15.91 8.31
N CYS A 232 8.99 -14.96 7.57
CA CYS A 232 9.34 -15.14 6.16
C CYS A 232 10.42 -16.21 5.98
N ALA A 233 11.51 -16.14 6.75
CA ALA A 233 12.64 -17.06 6.64
C ALA A 233 12.29 -18.51 7.00
N GLU A 234 11.37 -18.71 7.96
CA GLU A 234 10.93 -20.02 8.44
C GLU A 234 9.85 -20.66 7.55
N ARG A 235 8.96 -19.86 6.97
CA ARG A 235 7.74 -20.36 6.30
C ARG A 235 7.81 -20.33 4.78
N HIS A 236 8.70 -19.53 4.18
CA HIS A 236 8.76 -19.36 2.73
C HIS A 236 9.98 -20.04 2.12
N ASP A 237 9.90 -20.29 0.81
CA ASP A 237 10.93 -20.97 0.03
C ASP A 237 12.13 -20.06 -0.33
N GLU A 238 13.05 -20.62 -1.11
CA GLU A 238 14.28 -19.96 -1.57
C GLU A 238 14.05 -18.63 -2.31
N SER A 239 12.84 -18.36 -2.83
CA SER A 239 12.52 -17.09 -3.47
C SER A 239 12.51 -15.90 -2.50
N CYS A 240 12.34 -16.18 -1.19
CA CYS A 240 12.37 -15.21 -0.11
C CYS A 240 13.72 -15.14 0.61
N HIS A 241 14.67 -16.02 0.29
CA HIS A 241 16.01 -16.01 0.89
C HIS A 241 17.00 -15.22 0.05
N PRO A 242 17.88 -14.42 0.68
CA PRO A 242 18.97 -13.76 -0.02
C PRO A 242 19.88 -14.78 -0.70
N THR A 243 20.28 -14.50 -1.93
CA THR A 243 21.16 -15.39 -2.70
C THR A 243 22.54 -14.75 -2.83
N ALA A 244 23.55 -15.36 -2.21
CA ALA A 244 24.93 -14.95 -2.41
C ALA A 244 25.37 -15.35 -3.84
N MET A 245 25.69 -14.35 -4.66
CA MET A 245 26.18 -14.55 -6.04
C MET A 245 27.64 -14.16 -6.13
N LYS A 246 28.39 -14.76 -7.05
CA LYS A 246 29.84 -14.51 -7.20
C LYS A 246 30.11 -13.04 -7.54
N GLU A 247 29.20 -12.40 -8.25
CA GLU A 247 29.22 -10.98 -8.61
C GLU A 247 29.28 -10.05 -7.39
N LEU A 248 28.82 -10.52 -6.21
CA LEU A 248 28.89 -9.76 -4.96
C LEU A 248 30.32 -9.63 -4.43
N GLU A 249 31.25 -10.54 -4.77
CA GLU A 249 32.65 -10.43 -4.34
C GLU A 249 33.30 -9.12 -4.78
N GLU A 250 32.75 -8.47 -5.81
CA GLU A 250 33.26 -7.25 -6.39
C GLU A 250 32.46 -5.99 -6.00
N ILE A 251 31.44 -6.10 -5.13
CA ILE A 251 30.68 -4.93 -4.66
C ILE A 251 31.34 -4.31 -3.43
N ARG A 252 31.06 -3.03 -3.22
CA ARG A 252 31.43 -2.31 -2.01
C ARG A 252 30.22 -2.16 -1.10
N LEU A 253 30.48 -2.10 0.20
CA LEU A 253 29.50 -1.83 1.23
C LEU A 253 30.00 -0.72 2.15
N ILE A 254 29.08 -0.13 2.91
CA ILE A 254 29.41 0.75 4.04
C ILE A 254 29.41 -0.09 5.31
N GLU A 255 30.55 -0.18 5.99
CA GLU A 255 30.60 -0.65 7.38
C GLU A 255 30.16 0.48 8.30
N ILE A 256 29.05 0.28 9.01
CA ILE A 256 28.36 1.34 9.75
C ILE A 256 29.18 1.84 10.93
N GLU A 257 29.80 0.92 11.68
CA GLU A 257 30.57 1.23 12.90
C GLU A 257 31.80 2.09 12.60
N SER A 258 32.59 1.70 11.59
CA SER A 258 33.77 2.47 11.18
C SER A 258 33.45 3.64 10.26
N ARG A 259 32.21 3.70 9.74
CA ARG A 259 31.79 4.57 8.62
C ARG A 259 32.75 4.51 7.43
N LYS A 260 33.17 3.31 7.03
CA LYS A 260 34.09 3.14 5.89
C LYS A 260 33.44 2.42 4.73
N VAL A 261 33.85 2.77 3.52
CA VAL A 261 33.57 1.96 2.34
C VAL A 261 34.52 0.77 2.35
N VAL A 262 33.97 -0.44 2.41
CA VAL A 262 34.70 -1.70 2.49
C VAL A 262 34.32 -2.60 1.32
N GLN A 263 35.17 -3.56 1.01
CA GLN A 263 34.85 -4.60 0.03
C GLN A 263 33.83 -5.55 0.66
N TYR A 264 32.94 -6.14 -0.15
CA TYR A 264 32.04 -7.20 0.32
C TYR A 264 32.84 -8.28 1.08
N PRO A 265 32.55 -8.50 2.38
CA PRO A 265 33.38 -9.39 3.20
C PRO A 265 33.29 -10.88 2.82
N GLY A 266 32.25 -11.29 2.10
CA GLY A 266 32.02 -12.68 1.70
C GLY A 266 30.57 -13.13 1.89
N PRO A 267 30.23 -14.38 1.49
CA PRO A 267 28.85 -14.87 1.37
C PRO A 267 28.03 -14.85 2.68
N GLU A 268 28.69 -15.00 3.83
CA GLU A 268 28.05 -14.93 5.16
C GLU A 268 27.71 -13.48 5.60
N CYS A 269 28.09 -12.48 4.79
CA CYS A 269 27.81 -11.09 5.09
C CYS A 269 26.37 -10.72 4.75
N GLU A 270 25.54 -10.58 5.77
CA GLU A 270 24.24 -9.93 5.66
C GLU A 270 24.41 -8.40 5.59
N TYR A 271 23.81 -7.80 4.58
CA TYR A 271 23.74 -6.35 4.42
C TYR A 271 22.32 -5.89 4.08
N VAL A 272 22.03 -4.63 4.38
CA VAL A 272 20.80 -3.95 3.99
C VAL A 272 21.06 -3.15 2.72
N ALA A 273 20.13 -3.12 1.77
CA ALA A 273 20.20 -2.20 0.63
C ALA A 273 19.27 -1.01 0.84
N LEU A 274 19.63 0.17 0.31
CA LEU A 274 18.78 1.35 0.28
C LEU A 274 18.28 1.62 -1.14
N SER A 275 16.99 1.87 -1.26
CA SER A 275 16.34 2.33 -2.48
C SER A 275 15.56 3.62 -2.18
N TYR A 276 15.87 4.71 -2.90
CA TYR A 276 15.39 6.05 -2.57
C TYR A 276 15.51 7.02 -3.75
N VAL A 277 14.89 8.20 -3.63
CA VAL A 277 14.98 9.26 -4.65
C VAL A 277 16.15 10.19 -4.35
N TRP A 278 17.08 10.36 -5.29
CA TRP A 278 18.25 11.23 -5.10
C TRP A 278 17.90 12.73 -5.05
N GLY A 279 16.89 13.16 -5.81
CA GLY A 279 16.45 14.56 -5.87
C GLY A 279 17.41 15.51 -6.59
N GLY A 280 18.28 14.99 -7.47
CA GLY A 280 19.17 15.80 -8.31
C GLY A 280 20.42 16.34 -7.61
N MET A 281 20.70 15.95 -6.37
CA MET A 281 21.93 16.31 -5.68
C MET A 281 23.15 15.54 -6.21
N THR A 282 24.26 16.25 -6.39
CA THR A 282 25.59 15.64 -6.57
C THR A 282 26.02 15.00 -5.26
N GLN A 283 26.15 13.68 -5.29
CA GLN A 283 26.64 12.87 -4.19
C GLN A 283 28.17 13.00 -4.10
N GLY A 284 28.74 12.69 -2.93
CA GLY A 284 30.20 12.55 -2.82
C GLY A 284 30.70 11.34 -3.61
N ASN A 285 31.93 11.43 -4.14
CA ASN A 285 32.59 10.29 -4.78
C ASN A 285 33.42 9.56 -3.73
N TYR A 286 33.07 8.31 -3.42
CA TYR A 286 33.76 7.50 -2.43
C TYR A 286 34.41 6.27 -3.04
N LYS A 287 35.66 6.02 -2.65
CA LYS A 287 36.48 4.87 -3.06
C LYS A 287 36.58 3.86 -1.92
N LEU A 288 37.03 2.66 -2.28
CA LEU A 288 37.32 1.62 -1.30
C LEU A 288 38.34 2.12 -0.27
N GLY A 289 38.02 1.96 1.02
CA GLY A 289 38.84 2.41 2.14
C GLY A 289 38.51 3.83 2.64
N ASP A 290 37.74 4.62 1.89
CA ASP A 290 37.37 5.98 2.28
C ASP A 290 36.50 5.97 3.55
N THR A 291 36.71 6.98 4.39
CA THR A 291 35.88 7.23 5.57
C THR A 291 34.81 8.26 5.24
N LEU A 292 33.56 7.89 5.47
CA LEU A 292 32.39 8.70 5.15
C LEU A 292 32.27 9.88 6.11
N GLN A 293 32.16 11.06 5.53
CA GLN A 293 31.77 12.27 6.26
C GLN A 293 30.27 12.26 6.53
N THR A 294 29.73 13.39 6.98
CA THR A 294 28.28 13.57 7.11
C THR A 294 27.61 13.38 5.75
N LEU A 295 26.71 12.40 5.68
CA LEU A 295 25.91 12.08 4.50
C LEU A 295 24.60 12.87 4.51
N PRO A 296 23.90 12.94 3.37
CA PRO A 296 22.53 13.40 3.32
C PRO A 296 21.60 12.66 4.31
N LYS A 297 20.58 13.35 4.80
CA LYS A 297 19.71 12.87 5.89
C LYS A 297 19.14 11.46 5.68
N THR A 298 18.65 11.15 4.47
CA THR A 298 18.07 9.84 4.17
C THR A 298 19.10 8.72 4.34
N LEU A 299 20.37 8.98 4.01
CA LEU A 299 21.46 8.01 4.14
C LEU A 299 21.88 7.85 5.60
N GLU A 300 21.98 8.94 6.36
CA GLU A 300 22.27 8.88 7.82
C GLU A 300 21.17 8.14 8.59
N ASP A 301 19.91 8.43 8.27
CA ASP A 301 18.77 7.71 8.84
C ASP A 301 18.82 6.24 8.48
N THR A 302 19.22 5.90 7.26
CA THR A 302 19.36 4.50 6.83
C THR A 302 20.48 3.79 7.57
N LEU A 303 21.64 4.43 7.80
CA LEU A 303 22.72 3.86 8.62
C LEU A 303 22.22 3.59 10.04
N SER A 304 21.50 4.55 10.62
CA SER A 304 20.92 4.44 11.97
C SER A 304 19.86 3.34 12.04
N PHE A 305 18.98 3.26 11.04
CA PHE A 305 17.94 2.23 10.97
C PHE A 305 18.57 0.85 10.81
N THR A 306 19.54 0.70 9.91
CA THR A 306 20.27 -0.55 9.68
C THR A 306 20.96 -1.04 10.96
N ARG A 307 21.57 -0.13 11.72
CA ARG A 307 22.17 -0.44 13.02
C ARG A 307 21.12 -0.92 14.03
N SER A 308 19.96 -0.28 14.08
CA SER A 308 18.88 -0.69 14.98
C SER A 308 18.32 -2.08 14.63
N LEU A 309 18.34 -2.47 13.35
CA LEU A 309 18.01 -3.82 12.87
C LEU A 309 19.13 -4.86 13.16
N GLY A 310 20.19 -4.46 13.89
CA GLY A 310 21.30 -5.33 14.26
C GLY A 310 22.23 -5.70 13.09
N LYS A 311 22.18 -4.96 11.96
CA LYS A 311 23.03 -5.22 10.80
C LYS A 311 24.21 -4.25 10.75
N ARG A 312 25.35 -4.74 10.25
CA ARG A 312 26.63 -4.01 10.26
C ARG A 312 26.95 -3.30 8.95
N TYR A 313 26.35 -3.78 7.85
CA TYR A 313 26.67 -3.33 6.51
C TYR A 313 25.43 -2.82 5.79
N VAL A 314 25.61 -1.74 5.03
CA VAL A 314 24.58 -1.23 4.12
C VAL A 314 25.17 -0.99 2.73
N TRP A 315 24.38 -1.26 1.71
CA TRP A 315 24.64 -0.88 0.33
C TRP A 315 23.80 0.34 -0.03
N ILE A 316 24.45 1.38 -0.54
CA ILE A 316 23.81 2.61 -1.02
C ILE A 316 24.44 2.97 -2.36
N ASP A 317 23.66 2.94 -3.44
CA ASP A 317 24.08 3.13 -4.83
C ASP A 317 25.10 4.25 -5.07
N SER A 318 24.85 5.38 -4.47
CA SER A 318 25.55 6.65 -4.66
C SER A 318 26.83 6.75 -3.86
N VAL A 319 27.04 5.85 -2.89
CA VAL A 319 28.27 5.74 -2.09
C VAL A 319 29.08 4.52 -2.49
N CYS A 320 28.41 3.40 -2.78
CA CYS A 320 29.03 2.11 -3.06
C CYS A 320 29.41 1.93 -4.54
N ILE A 321 28.96 2.82 -5.42
CA ILE A 321 29.37 2.90 -6.84
C ILE A 321 30.26 4.14 -7.01
N ASP A 322 31.40 3.99 -7.70
CA ASP A 322 32.27 5.12 -8.01
C ASP A 322 31.62 5.94 -9.12
N GLN A 323 30.98 7.04 -8.75
CA GLN A 323 30.29 7.90 -9.72
C GLN A 323 31.25 8.62 -10.67
N SER A 324 32.56 8.58 -10.43
CA SER A 324 33.58 9.18 -11.29
C SER A 324 34.15 8.23 -12.34
N ASP A 325 33.93 6.92 -12.20
CA ASP A 325 34.39 5.88 -13.14
C ASP A 325 33.19 5.31 -13.90
N GLU A 326 33.00 5.74 -15.16
CA GLU A 326 31.91 5.28 -16.02
C GLU A 326 31.95 3.77 -16.29
N LYS A 327 33.14 3.13 -16.24
CA LYS A 327 33.26 1.68 -16.43
C LYS A 327 32.83 0.94 -15.18
N ASP A 328 33.26 1.37 -14.00
CA ASP A 328 32.79 0.82 -12.72
C ASP A 328 31.28 1.01 -12.59
N LYS A 329 30.77 2.19 -12.89
CA LYS A 329 29.33 2.47 -12.88
C LYS A 329 28.54 1.55 -13.81
N ALA A 330 29.00 1.36 -15.05
CA ALA A 330 28.36 0.41 -15.96
C ALA A 330 28.37 -1.02 -15.39
N ASN A 331 29.51 -1.48 -14.88
CA ASN A 331 29.64 -2.82 -14.28
C ASN A 331 28.73 -3.00 -13.05
N GLN A 332 28.64 -2.00 -12.17
CA GLN A 332 27.79 -2.06 -10.97
C GLN A 332 26.30 -2.00 -11.33
N ILE A 333 25.93 -1.23 -12.36
CA ILE A 333 24.56 -1.20 -12.90
C ILE A 333 24.16 -2.59 -13.42
N ASP A 334 25.06 -3.23 -14.18
CA ASP A 334 24.83 -4.60 -14.69
C ASP A 334 24.69 -5.62 -13.54
N ARG A 335 25.21 -5.30 -12.35
CA ARG A 335 25.12 -6.12 -11.12
C ARG A 335 23.96 -5.76 -10.20
N MET A 336 23.14 -4.74 -10.51
CA MET A 336 22.02 -4.33 -9.66
C MET A 336 21.10 -5.50 -9.30
N TRP A 337 20.91 -6.46 -10.22
CA TRP A 337 20.19 -7.68 -9.92
C TRP A 337 20.76 -8.45 -8.73
N SER A 338 22.06 -8.76 -8.76
CA SER A 338 22.73 -9.49 -7.68
C SER A 338 22.71 -8.73 -6.36
N ILE A 339 22.89 -7.40 -6.40
CA ILE A 339 22.95 -6.54 -5.21
C ILE A 339 21.62 -6.54 -4.45
N TYR A 340 20.49 -6.33 -5.14
CA TYR A 340 19.19 -6.34 -4.46
C TYR A 340 18.78 -7.77 -4.08
N ARG A 341 19.12 -8.77 -4.91
CA ARG A 341 18.79 -10.17 -4.62
C ARG A 341 19.60 -10.76 -3.46
N GLY A 342 20.83 -10.27 -3.23
CA GLY A 342 21.70 -10.68 -2.13
C GLY A 342 21.47 -9.92 -0.81
N ALA A 343 20.65 -8.87 -0.81
CA ALA A 343 20.37 -8.09 0.39
C ALA A 343 19.50 -8.88 1.37
N TRP A 344 19.80 -8.77 2.68
CA TRP A 344 18.97 -9.34 3.74
C TRP A 344 17.57 -8.74 3.75
N ILE A 345 17.51 -7.41 3.57
CA ILE A 345 16.31 -6.63 3.30
C ILE A 345 16.70 -5.36 2.53
N THR A 346 15.78 -4.85 1.72
CA THR A 346 15.92 -3.54 1.08
C THR A 346 15.00 -2.54 1.75
N ILE A 347 15.57 -1.49 2.34
CA ILE A 347 14.81 -0.34 2.86
C ILE A 347 14.43 0.55 1.68
N ILE A 348 13.14 0.81 1.53
CA ILE A 348 12.60 1.67 0.47
C ILE A 348 12.04 2.95 1.10
N ALA A 349 12.69 4.07 0.83
CA ALA A 349 12.23 5.39 1.26
C ALA A 349 11.14 5.91 0.33
N LEU A 350 9.87 5.56 0.59
CA LEU A 350 8.74 5.89 -0.29
C LEU A 350 8.42 7.38 -0.34
N SER A 351 8.36 8.03 0.83
CA SER A 351 7.89 9.41 0.94
C SER A 351 8.93 10.48 0.61
N GLY A 352 10.20 10.09 0.47
CA GLY A 352 11.29 11.01 0.19
C GLY A 352 11.31 11.50 -1.26
N THR A 353 11.57 12.79 -1.46
CA THR A 353 11.76 13.41 -2.78
C THR A 353 13.25 13.63 -3.12
N SER A 354 14.14 13.46 -2.14
CA SER A 354 15.58 13.67 -2.28
C SER A 354 16.40 12.90 -1.23
N ALA A 355 17.73 12.86 -1.42
CA ALA A 355 18.66 12.30 -0.44
C ALA A 355 18.63 13.02 0.94
N ASN A 356 18.09 14.24 1.01
CA ASN A 356 17.98 15.03 2.24
C ASN A 356 16.56 15.03 2.83
N SER A 357 15.65 14.23 2.28
CA SER A 357 14.28 14.16 2.77
C SER A 357 14.16 13.50 4.15
N GLY A 358 15.11 12.64 4.53
CA GLY A 358 15.05 11.83 5.75
C GLY A 358 14.04 10.69 5.64
N LEU A 359 14.15 9.73 6.57
CA LEU A 359 13.17 8.67 6.79
C LEU A 359 12.15 9.11 7.85
N SER A 360 10.85 8.79 7.64
CA SER A 360 9.80 9.07 8.62
C SER A 360 10.11 8.36 9.95
N ARG A 361 9.87 9.04 11.08
CA ARG A 361 10.26 8.61 12.45
C ARG A 361 11.77 8.54 12.72
N PHE A 362 12.58 9.11 11.83
CA PHE A 362 13.98 9.44 12.09
C PHE A 362 14.15 10.96 12.00
N SER A 363 14.86 11.46 10.98
CA SER A 363 15.07 12.90 10.81
C SER A 363 13.92 13.61 10.09
N ARG A 364 12.96 12.88 9.52
CA ARG A 364 11.77 13.44 8.88
C ARG A 364 10.62 13.52 9.87
N GLU A 365 10.25 14.75 10.20
CA GLU A 365 9.18 15.07 11.17
C GLU A 365 7.76 14.85 10.60
N THR A 366 7.63 14.56 9.30
CA THR A 366 6.34 14.34 8.66
C THR A 366 5.85 12.92 8.95
N TYR A 367 4.80 12.81 9.76
CA TYR A 367 4.11 11.57 10.07
C TYR A 367 2.60 11.83 10.10
N PHE A 368 1.82 10.95 9.47
CA PHE A 368 0.37 10.98 9.50
C PHE A 368 -0.16 10.07 10.60
N PRO A 369 -0.62 10.60 11.73
CA PRO A 369 -1.14 9.77 12.79
C PRO A 369 -2.42 9.03 12.42
N GLN A 370 -2.52 7.86 13.05
CA GLN A 370 -3.68 6.98 13.00
C GLN A 370 -4.87 7.68 13.66
N LEU A 371 -6.04 7.64 13.01
CA LEU A 371 -7.27 8.08 13.66
C LEU A 371 -7.63 7.10 14.76
N CYS A 372 -8.08 7.61 15.90
CA CYS A 372 -8.67 6.76 16.93
C CYS A 372 -9.89 7.41 17.56
N CYS A 373 -10.78 6.58 18.07
CA CYS A 373 -11.79 6.99 19.02
C CYS A 373 -12.10 5.88 20.02
N ARG A 374 -12.43 6.24 21.26
CA ARG A 374 -12.81 5.30 22.31
C ARG A 374 -14.28 5.49 22.67
N ILE A 375 -15.08 4.43 22.54
CA ILE A 375 -16.52 4.43 22.77
C ILE A 375 -16.93 3.15 23.50
N LYS A 376 -17.79 3.28 24.52
CA LYS A 376 -18.31 2.14 25.32
C LYS A 376 -17.20 1.19 25.79
N GLY A 377 -16.07 1.73 26.24
CA GLY A 377 -14.92 0.96 26.70
C GLY A 377 -14.12 0.23 25.62
N LYS A 378 -14.43 0.42 24.33
CA LYS A 378 -13.73 -0.17 23.18
C LYS A 378 -13.03 0.92 22.38
N THR A 379 -11.82 0.66 21.92
CA THR A 379 -11.08 1.58 21.05
C THR A 379 -11.22 1.15 19.60
N LEU A 380 -11.70 2.08 18.77
CA LEU A 380 -11.68 1.99 17.32
C LEU A 380 -10.49 2.77 16.77
N ILE A 381 -9.79 2.19 15.81
CA ILE A 381 -8.63 2.80 15.15
C ILE A 381 -8.76 2.69 13.63
N SER A 382 -8.21 3.65 12.90
CA SER A 382 -8.08 3.51 11.45
C SER A 382 -6.92 2.60 11.11
N LEU A 383 -7.14 1.63 10.23
CA LEU A 383 -6.03 1.04 9.48
C LEU A 383 -5.42 2.14 8.60
N MET A 384 -4.10 2.09 8.36
CA MET A 384 -3.38 3.04 7.50
C MET A 384 -3.30 2.54 6.03
N PRO A 385 -3.10 3.41 5.02
CA PRO A 385 -3.24 3.10 3.59
C PRO A 385 -2.59 1.79 3.11
N THR A 386 -3.06 1.21 2.01
CA THR A 386 -2.38 0.03 1.42
C THR A 386 -1.00 0.38 0.84
N LEU A 387 -0.08 -0.58 0.83
CA LEU A 387 1.24 -0.39 0.22
C LEU A 387 1.12 -0.03 -1.28
N SER A 388 0.27 -0.73 -2.03
CA SER A 388 0.11 -0.51 -3.48
C SER A 388 -0.30 0.93 -3.81
N GLN A 389 -1.12 1.55 -2.97
CA GLN A 389 -1.46 2.97 -3.13
C GLN A 389 -0.30 3.87 -2.77
N GLN A 390 0.40 3.60 -1.66
CA GLN A 390 1.56 4.41 -1.26
C GLN A 390 2.63 4.39 -2.36
N ILE A 391 2.88 3.22 -2.97
CA ILE A 391 3.77 3.14 -4.13
C ILE A 391 3.22 3.98 -5.29
N TRP A 392 1.95 3.82 -5.66
CA TRP A 392 1.33 4.52 -6.79
C TRP A 392 1.45 6.05 -6.69
N VAL A 393 1.25 6.63 -5.50
CA VAL A 393 1.31 8.09 -5.29
C VAL A 393 2.69 8.61 -4.90
N SER A 394 3.65 7.72 -4.62
CA SER A 394 4.98 8.12 -4.15
C SER A 394 5.89 8.63 -5.28
N PRO A 395 6.79 9.59 -4.97
CA PRO A 395 7.87 9.96 -5.87
C PRO A 395 8.75 8.77 -6.27
N TRP A 396 8.94 7.83 -5.34
CA TRP A 396 9.69 6.60 -5.57
C TRP A 396 9.03 5.71 -6.63
N GLY A 397 7.72 5.45 -6.51
CA GLY A 397 6.97 4.58 -7.41
C GLY A 397 6.80 5.15 -8.81
N GLY A 398 6.99 6.45 -8.98
CA GLY A 398 7.04 7.13 -10.28
C GLY A 398 8.33 6.91 -11.06
N ARG A 399 9.44 6.40 -10.49
CA ARG A 399 10.73 6.27 -11.20
C ARG A 399 10.90 4.89 -11.83
N ALA A 400 11.39 4.83 -13.07
CA ALA A 400 11.54 3.56 -13.80
C ALA A 400 12.49 2.56 -13.09
N TRP A 401 13.67 3.02 -12.67
CA TRP A 401 14.70 2.19 -12.03
C TRP A 401 14.24 1.54 -10.72
N THR A 402 13.34 2.20 -9.98
CA THR A 402 12.92 1.72 -8.65
C THR A 402 12.06 0.45 -8.71
N LEU A 403 11.43 0.17 -9.86
CA LEU A 403 10.72 -1.09 -10.06
C LEU A 403 11.66 -2.28 -9.89
N GLN A 404 12.86 -2.20 -10.49
CA GLN A 404 13.86 -3.25 -10.38
C GLN A 404 14.29 -3.42 -8.92
N GLU A 405 14.57 -2.31 -8.24
CA GLU A 405 15.03 -2.31 -6.85
C GLU A 405 14.03 -3.03 -5.92
N GLY A 406 12.73 -2.76 -6.07
CA GLY A 406 11.67 -3.41 -5.29
C GLY A 406 11.37 -4.85 -5.72
N LEU A 407 11.34 -5.13 -7.02
CA LEU A 407 10.98 -6.45 -7.56
C LEU A 407 12.06 -7.51 -7.30
N LEU A 408 13.33 -7.10 -7.35
CA LEU A 408 14.46 -8.04 -7.27
C LEU A 408 14.90 -8.37 -5.84
N SER A 409 14.55 -7.51 -4.90
CA SER A 409 14.84 -7.74 -3.49
C SER A 409 14.05 -8.95 -2.99
N PRO A 410 14.61 -9.89 -2.21
CA PRO A 410 13.84 -10.99 -1.64
C PRO A 410 12.87 -10.50 -0.56
N ARG A 411 13.23 -9.41 0.14
CA ARG A 411 12.41 -8.74 1.16
C ARG A 411 12.54 -7.23 1.03
N CYS A 412 11.43 -6.52 1.12
CA CYS A 412 11.37 -5.07 1.11
C CYS A 412 10.76 -4.55 2.41
N LEU A 413 11.34 -3.48 2.93
CA LEU A 413 10.79 -2.69 4.02
C LEU A 413 10.49 -1.28 3.52
N TYR A 414 9.23 -0.99 3.30
CA TYR A 414 8.79 0.30 2.79
C TYR A 414 8.54 1.28 3.94
N VAL A 415 9.29 2.38 3.95
CA VAL A 415 9.13 3.48 4.90
C VAL A 415 8.31 4.58 4.24
N SER A 416 7.07 4.73 4.69
CA SER A 416 6.18 5.84 4.30
C SER A 416 5.92 6.78 5.48
N ASP A 417 5.34 7.94 5.19
CA ASP A 417 4.88 8.89 6.21
C ASP A 417 3.63 8.38 6.98
N HIS A 418 3.02 7.27 6.57
CA HIS A 418 1.82 6.68 7.18
C HIS A 418 2.15 5.51 8.11
N GLN A 419 2.94 4.55 7.63
CA GLN A 419 3.37 3.36 8.37
C GLN A 419 4.56 2.68 7.66
N ILE A 420 5.14 1.66 8.32
CA ILE A 420 6.02 0.68 7.69
C ILE A 420 5.22 -0.44 7.03
N TYR A 421 5.71 -0.92 5.90
CA TYR A 421 5.23 -2.15 5.27
C TYR A 421 6.40 -3.12 5.06
N PHE A 422 6.13 -4.40 5.28
CA PHE A 422 7.01 -5.49 4.88
C PHE A 422 6.39 -6.22 3.70
N ASP A 423 7.20 -6.59 2.72
CA ASP A 423 6.77 -7.31 1.52
C ASP A 423 7.87 -8.30 1.11
N CYS A 424 7.51 -9.58 1.04
CA CYS A 424 8.32 -10.62 0.43
C CYS A 424 7.55 -11.29 -0.71
N SER A 425 8.10 -12.36 -1.30
CA SER A 425 7.45 -13.06 -2.42
C SER A 425 6.14 -13.75 -2.06
N SER A 426 5.83 -13.93 -0.78
CA SER A 426 4.68 -14.71 -0.31
C SER A 426 3.91 -14.08 0.86
N MET A 427 4.31 -12.90 1.33
CA MET A 427 3.71 -12.24 2.49
C MET A 427 3.88 -10.73 2.41
N GLN A 428 2.81 -10.02 2.76
CA GLN A 428 2.79 -8.59 2.99
C GLN A 428 2.29 -8.33 4.41
N CYS A 429 2.98 -7.46 5.14
CA CYS A 429 2.58 -7.03 6.48
C CYS A 429 2.60 -5.49 6.57
N CYS A 430 1.78 -4.93 7.45
CA CYS A 430 1.79 -3.51 7.79
C CYS A 430 1.75 -3.25 9.30
N GLU A 431 2.18 -2.08 9.75
CA GLU A 431 2.23 -1.80 11.20
C GLU A 431 0.83 -1.70 11.84
N SER A 432 -0.16 -1.20 11.10
CA SER A 432 -1.53 -0.97 11.61
C SER A 432 -2.35 -2.25 11.78
N LEU A 433 -1.83 -3.42 11.40
CA LEU A 433 -2.54 -4.70 11.46
C LEU A 433 -1.60 -5.84 11.90
N ASP A 434 -2.06 -6.73 12.80
CA ASP A 434 -1.26 -7.92 13.14
C ASP A 434 -1.43 -9.07 12.14
N GLU A 435 -0.80 -8.93 10.97
CA GLU A 435 -0.86 -9.94 9.92
C GLU A 435 0.05 -11.15 10.21
N SER A 436 0.92 -11.10 11.23
CA SER A 436 1.86 -12.19 11.53
C SER A 436 1.18 -13.53 11.90
N ARG A 437 -0.05 -13.43 12.39
CA ARG A 437 -0.93 -14.55 12.77
C ARG A 437 -1.84 -15.01 11.62
N SER A 438 -1.81 -14.31 10.49
CA SER A 438 -2.61 -14.68 9.33
C SER A 438 -2.17 -16.05 8.80
N TRP A 439 -3.12 -16.98 8.71
CA TRP A 439 -2.93 -18.28 8.07
C TRP A 439 -2.43 -18.16 6.62
N ALA A 440 -2.74 -17.02 5.97
CA ALA A 440 -2.35 -16.77 4.59
C ALA A 440 -0.82 -16.80 4.41
N HIS A 441 -0.06 -16.51 5.47
CA HIS A 441 1.41 -16.50 5.41
C HIS A 441 2.02 -17.90 5.52
N GLY A 442 1.24 -18.94 5.81
CA GLY A 442 1.68 -20.34 5.78
C GLY A 442 1.41 -21.05 4.45
N LEU A 443 0.89 -20.34 3.45
CA LEU A 443 0.57 -20.89 2.15
C LEU A 443 1.81 -20.93 1.26
N THR A 444 2.20 -22.14 0.86
CA THR A 444 3.26 -22.42 -0.12
C THR A 444 2.65 -22.77 -1.48
N SER A 445 3.46 -22.80 -2.54
CA SER A 445 3.07 -23.32 -3.87
C SER A 445 2.48 -24.73 -3.82
N ASN A 446 2.85 -25.53 -2.81
CA ASN A 446 2.33 -26.88 -2.59
C ASN A 446 0.94 -26.93 -1.93
N SER A 447 0.33 -25.79 -1.58
CA SER A 447 -0.92 -25.73 -0.79
C SER A 447 -2.20 -25.90 -1.61
N ASN A 448 -2.11 -25.96 -2.95
CA ASN A 448 -3.28 -26.02 -3.84
C ASN A 448 -3.08 -27.13 -4.91
N PRO A 449 -4.06 -28.02 -5.16
CA PRO A 449 -3.87 -29.19 -6.02
C PRO A 449 -3.88 -28.90 -7.53
N THR A 450 -4.09 -27.64 -7.96
CA THR A 450 -3.88 -27.23 -9.36
C THR A 450 -3.09 -25.92 -9.45
N GLU A 451 -2.05 -25.91 -10.28
CA GLU A 451 -1.10 -24.81 -10.46
C GLU A 451 -1.78 -23.50 -10.92
N GLU A 452 -2.75 -23.59 -11.84
CA GLU A 452 -3.44 -22.42 -12.42
C GLU A 452 -4.41 -21.74 -11.43
N GLY A 453 -4.98 -22.52 -10.50
CA GLY A 453 -5.88 -22.03 -9.45
C GLY A 453 -5.13 -21.23 -8.39
N PHE A 454 -3.92 -21.65 -8.03
CA PHE A 454 -3.10 -20.99 -7.01
C PHE A 454 -2.63 -19.59 -7.40
N VAL A 455 -2.31 -19.34 -8.67
CA VAL A 455 -1.86 -18.02 -9.16
C VAL A 455 -2.97 -16.98 -9.10
N THR A 456 -4.10 -17.31 -9.72
CA THR A 456 -5.30 -16.46 -9.74
C THR A 456 -5.78 -16.22 -8.31
N TRP A 457 -5.69 -17.24 -7.47
CA TRP A 457 -6.01 -17.15 -6.06
C TRP A 457 -5.02 -16.28 -5.30
N MET A 458 -3.69 -16.48 -5.39
CA MET A 458 -2.69 -15.65 -4.69
C MET A 458 -2.79 -14.17 -5.11
N LEU A 459 -2.97 -13.90 -6.42
CA LEU A 459 -3.17 -12.54 -6.94
C LEU A 459 -4.46 -11.88 -6.42
N ARG A 460 -5.50 -12.69 -6.14
CA ARG A 460 -6.77 -12.25 -5.55
C ARG A 460 -6.77 -12.25 -4.00
N GLN A 461 -5.86 -12.98 -3.33
CA GLN A 461 -5.99 -13.34 -1.89
C GLN A 461 -4.81 -12.93 -1.01
N ALA A 462 -3.60 -12.83 -1.55
CA ALA A 462 -2.41 -12.45 -0.79
C ALA A 462 -2.16 -10.94 -0.79
N GLY A 463 -2.86 -10.20 -1.66
CA GLY A 463 -2.55 -8.83 -1.98
C GLY A 463 -1.28 -8.94 -2.75
N ALA A 464 -1.40 -9.05 -4.08
CA ALA A 464 -0.25 -9.00 -4.96
C ALA A 464 0.73 -8.03 -4.32
N GLY A 465 1.91 -8.54 -3.89
CA GLY A 465 2.91 -7.68 -3.29
C GLY A 465 2.97 -6.47 -4.21
N ALA A 466 3.04 -5.26 -3.67
CA ALA A 466 2.64 -4.09 -4.46
C ALA A 466 3.37 -3.99 -5.82
N LEU A 467 4.52 -4.66 -5.93
CA LEU A 467 5.25 -4.95 -7.17
C LEU A 467 5.44 -6.46 -7.48
N ARG A 468 5.12 -7.37 -6.55
CA ARG A 468 5.41 -8.80 -6.61
C ARG A 468 4.19 -9.62 -6.99
N ILE A 469 4.22 -10.05 -8.24
CA ILE A 469 3.33 -11.05 -8.82
C ILE A 469 4.15 -12.35 -8.79
N PRO A 470 3.66 -13.43 -8.16
CA PRO A 470 4.39 -14.69 -8.06
C PRO A 470 4.98 -15.07 -9.42
N LEU A 471 6.27 -15.37 -9.38
CA LEU A 471 7.16 -15.37 -10.52
C LEU A 471 7.24 -16.79 -11.10
N ASP A 472 7.16 -16.86 -12.42
CA ASP A 472 7.75 -17.91 -13.25
C ASP A 472 6.97 -19.20 -13.46
N TRP A 473 5.65 -19.14 -13.57
CA TRP A 473 4.94 -20.27 -14.17
C TRP A 473 5.01 -20.19 -15.70
N PRO A 474 5.62 -21.19 -16.37
CA PRO A 474 5.72 -21.20 -17.82
C PRO A 474 4.36 -21.13 -18.53
N SER A 475 3.30 -21.65 -17.89
CA SER A 475 1.92 -21.65 -18.42
C SER A 475 1.28 -20.26 -18.52
N ARG A 476 1.74 -19.28 -17.72
CA ARG A 476 1.20 -17.90 -17.70
C ARG A 476 2.26 -16.83 -17.94
N ARG A 477 3.40 -17.22 -18.50
CA ARG A 477 4.57 -16.35 -18.73
C ARG A 477 4.26 -15.01 -19.42
N LEU A 478 3.33 -15.02 -20.38
CA LEU A 478 2.92 -13.84 -21.15
C LEU A 478 2.12 -12.83 -20.31
N GLU A 479 1.24 -13.33 -19.44
CA GLU A 479 0.51 -12.48 -18.49
C GLU A 479 1.48 -11.86 -17.47
N HIS A 480 2.41 -12.66 -16.94
CA HIS A 480 3.43 -12.17 -16.01
C HIS A 480 4.33 -11.09 -16.63
N TRP A 481 4.72 -11.26 -17.89
CA TRP A 481 5.43 -10.22 -18.64
C TRP A 481 4.56 -8.96 -18.79
N GLY A 482 3.30 -9.13 -19.20
CA GLY A 482 2.35 -8.04 -19.40
C GLY A 482 2.06 -7.23 -18.14
N GLU A 483 1.88 -7.88 -16.99
CA GLU A 483 1.64 -7.19 -15.72
C GLU A 483 2.86 -6.37 -15.26
N LYS A 484 4.07 -6.92 -15.44
CA LYS A 484 5.32 -6.18 -15.14
C LYS A 484 5.54 -5.02 -16.08
N LEU A 485 5.15 -5.17 -17.35
CA LEU A 485 5.10 -4.07 -18.30
C LEU A 485 4.13 -2.98 -17.85
N ASN A 486 2.92 -3.34 -17.40
CA ASN A 486 1.94 -2.37 -16.92
C ASN A 486 2.47 -1.57 -15.72
N LEU A 487 3.17 -2.26 -14.80
CA LEU A 487 3.86 -1.60 -13.69
C LEU A 487 4.92 -0.63 -14.24
N TYR A 488 5.76 -1.05 -15.17
CA TYR A 488 6.88 -0.25 -15.65
C TYR A 488 6.47 0.95 -16.52
N ALA A 489 5.50 0.77 -17.42
CA ALA A 489 5.30 1.65 -18.57
C ALA A 489 4.89 3.10 -18.22
N TYR A 490 4.17 3.29 -17.11
CA TYR A 490 3.74 4.62 -16.66
C TYR A 490 4.86 5.41 -15.96
N ARG A 491 5.98 4.77 -15.62
CA ARG A 491 7.05 5.38 -14.82
C ARG A 491 7.88 6.38 -15.63
N ASP A 492 8.35 7.39 -14.92
CA ASP A 492 9.24 8.44 -15.38
C ASP A 492 10.70 8.00 -15.36
N MET A 493 11.42 8.48 -16.36
CA MET A 493 12.83 8.19 -16.55
C MET A 493 13.51 9.42 -17.13
N LYS A 494 14.69 9.75 -16.57
CA LYS A 494 15.45 10.94 -16.96
C LYS A 494 15.96 10.85 -18.40
N TYR A 495 16.40 9.66 -18.81
CA TYR A 495 16.94 9.38 -20.13
C TYR A 495 16.11 8.27 -20.78
N SER A 496 15.36 8.63 -21.83
CA SER A 496 14.47 7.70 -22.55
C SER A 496 15.19 6.46 -23.08
N VAL A 497 16.48 6.58 -23.43
CA VAL A 497 17.31 5.48 -23.96
C VAL A 497 17.61 4.38 -22.94
N ASP A 498 17.39 4.63 -21.64
CA ASP A 498 17.57 3.63 -20.59
C ASP A 498 16.35 2.70 -20.43
N ALA A 499 15.31 2.82 -21.27
CA ALA A 499 14.03 2.11 -21.09
C ALA A 499 14.20 0.59 -20.93
N ILE A 500 15.06 -0.03 -21.73
CA ILE A 500 15.34 -1.47 -21.63
C ILE A 500 16.27 -1.76 -20.47
N ARG A 501 17.29 -0.93 -20.24
CA ARG A 501 18.28 -1.13 -19.17
C ARG A 501 17.63 -1.09 -17.78
N ALA A 502 16.75 -0.12 -17.55
CA ALA A 502 15.98 0.00 -16.31
C ALA A 502 14.90 -1.10 -16.14
N PHE A 503 14.65 -1.91 -17.18
CA PHE A 503 13.81 -3.10 -17.12
C PHE A 503 14.63 -4.40 -17.20
N ALA A 504 15.95 -4.33 -17.38
CA ALA A 504 16.78 -5.49 -17.69
C ALA A 504 16.79 -6.52 -16.57
N GLY A 505 16.83 -6.08 -15.30
CA GLY A 505 16.72 -7.00 -14.18
C GLY A 505 15.38 -7.75 -14.13
N VAL A 506 14.30 -7.12 -14.62
CA VAL A 506 12.99 -7.77 -14.76
C VAL A 506 13.02 -8.81 -15.88
N LEU A 507 13.64 -8.49 -17.01
CA LEU A 507 13.81 -9.42 -18.12
C LEU A 507 14.64 -10.63 -17.72
N GLN A 508 15.77 -10.42 -17.03
CA GLN A 508 16.63 -11.50 -16.53
C GLN A 508 15.89 -12.47 -15.61
N ARG A 509 14.94 -11.96 -14.79
CA ARG A 509 14.06 -12.83 -14.01
C ARG A 509 13.21 -13.72 -14.91
N LEU A 510 12.60 -13.12 -15.93
CA LEU A 510 11.67 -13.78 -16.85
C LEU A 510 12.39 -14.71 -17.84
N GLU A 511 13.71 -14.59 -18.04
CA GLU A 511 14.49 -15.54 -18.86
C GLU A 511 14.38 -16.98 -18.35
N THR A 512 14.09 -17.18 -17.06
CA THR A 512 13.82 -18.51 -16.49
C THR A 512 12.62 -19.22 -17.14
N ILE A 513 11.68 -18.46 -17.70
CA ILE A 513 10.48 -18.96 -18.41
C ILE A 513 10.44 -18.58 -19.91
N TYR A 514 11.41 -17.79 -20.35
CA TYR A 514 11.65 -17.36 -21.72
C TYR A 514 13.08 -17.73 -22.15
N PRO A 515 13.38 -19.02 -22.38
CA PRO A 515 14.73 -19.49 -22.73
C PRO A 515 15.31 -18.91 -24.03
N LYS A 516 14.49 -18.41 -24.97
CA LYS A 516 14.96 -17.69 -26.18
C LYS A 516 15.19 -16.20 -25.93
N GLY A 517 14.91 -15.73 -24.71
CA GLY A 517 15.18 -14.38 -24.26
C GLY A 517 14.25 -13.33 -24.87
N PHE A 518 14.76 -12.10 -24.93
CA PHE A 518 13.98 -10.93 -25.28
C PHE A 518 14.62 -10.12 -26.40
N PHE A 519 13.79 -9.57 -27.29
CA PHE A 519 14.21 -8.64 -28.33
C PHE A 519 13.51 -7.29 -28.13
N PHE A 520 14.28 -6.23 -27.88
CA PHE A 520 13.76 -4.91 -27.46
C PHE A 520 12.80 -4.98 -26.24
N GLY A 521 13.03 -5.93 -25.33
CA GLY A 521 12.17 -6.18 -24.17
C GLY A 521 10.89 -6.96 -24.46
N MET A 522 10.72 -7.47 -25.69
CA MET A 522 9.61 -8.34 -26.10
C MET A 522 10.05 -9.80 -26.03
N PRO A 523 9.24 -10.72 -25.47
CA PRO A 523 9.59 -12.14 -25.44
C PRO A 523 9.66 -12.71 -26.85
N VAL A 524 10.72 -13.48 -27.16
CA VAL A 524 10.92 -14.05 -28.50
C VAL A 524 9.93 -15.20 -28.78
N GLU A 525 9.61 -16.02 -27.77
CA GLU A 525 8.70 -17.15 -27.91
C GLU A 525 7.24 -16.75 -28.13
N ASP A 526 6.81 -15.64 -27.53
CA ASP A 526 5.43 -15.16 -27.58
C ASP A 526 5.36 -13.80 -28.32
N PHE A 527 6.26 -13.58 -29.29
CA PHE A 527 6.45 -12.27 -29.92
C PHE A 527 5.16 -11.76 -30.61
N ASP A 528 4.43 -12.66 -31.25
CA ASP A 528 3.13 -12.39 -31.90
C ASP A 528 2.10 -11.85 -30.91
N TRP A 529 1.97 -12.49 -29.75
CA TRP A 529 1.07 -12.03 -28.69
C TRP A 529 1.57 -10.79 -28.00
N ALA A 530 2.88 -10.68 -27.76
CA ALA A 530 3.49 -9.53 -27.13
C ALA A 530 3.23 -8.24 -27.90
N LEU A 531 3.07 -8.29 -29.22
CA LEU A 531 2.70 -7.15 -30.08
C LEU A 531 1.29 -6.59 -29.82
N THR A 532 0.44 -7.28 -29.06
CA THR A 532 -0.95 -6.86 -28.80
C THR A 532 -1.09 -5.85 -27.65
N TRP A 533 0.02 -5.36 -27.09
CA TRP A 533 -0.02 -4.29 -26.11
C TRP A 533 -0.76 -3.06 -26.66
N ARG A 534 -1.48 -2.36 -25.80
CA ARG A 534 -2.32 -1.20 -26.13
C ARG A 534 -2.22 -0.15 -25.03
N SER A 535 -2.69 1.05 -25.32
CA SER A 535 -2.75 2.15 -24.34
C SER A 535 -4.17 2.68 -24.27
N GLN A 536 -4.69 2.92 -23.06
CA GLN A 536 -6.02 3.52 -22.88
C GLN A 536 -6.00 5.04 -23.14
N VAL A 537 -4.84 5.66 -22.97
CA VAL A 537 -4.60 7.08 -23.27
C VAL A 537 -3.49 7.19 -24.32
N PRO A 538 -3.45 8.21 -25.18
CA PRO A 538 -2.39 8.35 -26.17
C PRO A 538 -0.99 8.33 -25.51
N PRO A 539 -0.13 7.34 -25.83
CA PRO A 539 1.21 7.29 -25.26
C PRO A 539 2.15 8.25 -26.00
N THR A 540 3.24 8.65 -25.35
CA THR A 540 4.27 9.53 -25.94
C THR A 540 5.41 8.70 -26.52
N ARG A 541 5.90 9.07 -27.70
CA ARG A 541 7.02 8.40 -28.39
C ARG A 541 8.33 8.55 -27.62
N ARG A 542 9.08 7.45 -27.46
CA ARG A 542 10.50 7.47 -27.10
C ARG A 542 11.35 7.21 -28.35
N GLU A 543 12.22 8.17 -28.67
CA GLU A 543 13.19 8.03 -29.75
C GLU A 543 14.25 6.96 -29.43
N GLY A 544 14.80 6.31 -30.46
CA GLY A 544 15.86 5.30 -30.32
C GLY A 544 15.39 3.85 -30.17
N PHE A 545 14.08 3.59 -30.15
CA PHE A 545 13.49 2.24 -30.14
C PHE A 545 12.56 2.02 -31.33
N PRO A 546 12.26 0.77 -31.73
CA PRO A 546 11.27 0.47 -32.77
C PRO A 546 9.85 0.92 -32.38
N SER A 547 8.97 1.15 -33.37
CA SER A 547 7.59 1.61 -33.13
C SER A 547 6.66 0.52 -32.60
N TRP A 548 6.95 -0.73 -32.92
CA TRP A 548 6.20 -1.89 -32.48
C TRP A 548 6.58 -2.35 -31.06
N ALA A 549 7.71 -1.90 -30.51
CA ALA A 549 8.18 -2.28 -29.18
C ALA A 549 7.61 -1.33 -28.11
N TRP A 550 7.18 -1.88 -26.97
CA TRP A 550 6.69 -1.08 -25.84
C TRP A 550 7.74 -0.09 -25.33
N ALA A 551 9.03 -0.42 -25.43
CA ALA A 551 10.14 0.43 -24.99
C ALA A 551 10.14 1.80 -25.71
N GLY A 552 9.62 1.84 -26.94
CA GLY A 552 9.44 3.06 -27.74
C GLY A 552 8.29 3.97 -27.30
N TRP A 553 7.62 3.69 -26.17
CA TRP A 553 6.43 4.42 -25.74
C TRP A 553 6.39 4.66 -24.23
N LYS A 554 6.01 5.87 -23.82
CA LYS A 554 5.77 6.28 -22.43
C LYS A 554 4.28 6.49 -22.20
N GLY A 555 3.74 5.89 -21.15
CA GLY A 555 2.33 6.02 -20.77
C GLY A 555 1.79 4.73 -20.14
N PRO A 556 0.54 4.73 -19.64
CA PRO A 556 -0.08 3.53 -19.11
C PRO A 556 -0.38 2.55 -20.25
N LEU A 557 0.54 1.62 -20.45
CA LEU A 557 0.40 0.51 -21.40
C LEU A 557 -0.26 -0.66 -20.69
N PHE A 558 -1.07 -1.38 -21.45
CA PHE A 558 -1.82 -2.56 -21.03
C PHE A 558 -1.57 -3.67 -22.03
N PHE A 559 -1.22 -4.85 -21.53
CA PHE A 559 -1.20 -6.04 -22.36
C PHE A 559 -2.62 -6.43 -22.83
N GLY A 560 -2.75 -6.86 -24.09
CA GLY A 560 -3.99 -7.41 -24.63
C GLY A 560 -4.11 -8.88 -24.19
N GLN A 561 -5.14 -9.24 -23.43
CA GLN A 561 -5.35 -10.64 -23.07
C GLN A 561 -5.53 -11.49 -24.34
N PRO A 562 -4.95 -12.70 -24.41
CA PRO A 562 -5.28 -13.64 -25.47
C PRO A 562 -6.78 -13.91 -25.40
N ILE A 563 -7.51 -13.47 -26.42
CA ILE A 563 -8.89 -13.90 -26.62
C ILE A 563 -8.78 -15.33 -27.11
N ASP A 564 -9.15 -16.28 -26.26
CA ASP A 564 -9.31 -17.68 -26.63
C ASP A 564 -10.40 -17.76 -27.72
N VAL A 565 -9.95 -17.76 -28.98
CA VAL A 565 -10.81 -17.74 -30.17
C VAL A 565 -11.64 -19.02 -30.30
N GLU A 566 -11.25 -20.09 -29.59
CA GLU A 566 -12.00 -21.35 -29.55
C GLU A 566 -13.17 -21.28 -28.55
N LYS A 567 -13.03 -20.55 -27.43
CA LYS A 567 -14.11 -20.35 -26.45
C LYS A 567 -15.13 -19.28 -26.85
N THR A 568 -14.84 -18.50 -27.89
CA THR A 568 -15.72 -17.44 -28.41
C THR A 568 -16.47 -17.83 -29.69
N ARG A 569 -16.46 -19.11 -30.07
CA ARG A 569 -17.28 -19.66 -31.16
C ARG A 569 -18.45 -20.49 -30.66
#